data_AF-A0A1S8TH64-F1
#
_entry.id   AF-A0A1S8TH64-F1
#
_cell.length_a   1.000
_cell.length_b   1.000
_cell.length_c   1.000
_cell.angle_alpha   90.00
_cell.angle_beta   90.00
_cell.angle_gamma   90.00
#
_symmetry.space_group_name_H-M   'P 1'
#
loop_
_entity.id
_entity.type
_entity.pdbx_description
1 polymer ?
#
loop_
_entity_poly.entity_id
_entity_poly.type
_entity_poly.pdbx_seq_one_letter_code
_entity_poly.pdbx_strand_id
1 'polypeptide(L)'
;MKPSKISIKNIIRRCSTIILKESKASTQSDLIRRLNQVIRGWTNYHKHVVASKTFSNINNTLYNLLQQWAKHRHPNKNKWWRLNKYWHEKGWKRWLFKTDEYSLINLRRIKIVRHPKLQITKTPFLDKNYFDKRKIKLHTFVAARKGEEMLEPYELETLTYGS
;
A
#
# COMPACT_ATOMS: atom_id res chain seq x y z
N MET A 1 -9.03 11.87 -9.65
CA MET A 1 -7.72 12.47 -9.32
C MET A 1 -6.63 11.42 -9.44
N LYS A 2 -5.45 11.79 -9.95
CA LYS A 2 -4.25 10.93 -10.04
C LYS A 2 -3.15 11.57 -9.17
N PRO A 3 -2.19 10.81 -8.61
CA PRO A 3 -1.04 11.39 -7.92
C PRO A 3 -0.26 12.34 -8.84
N SER A 4 0.24 13.46 -8.30
CA SER A 4 0.99 14.45 -9.09
C SER A 4 2.33 13.88 -9.56
N LYS A 5 2.81 14.32 -10.73
CA LYS A 5 4.12 13.90 -11.27
C LYS A 5 5.26 14.22 -10.29
N ILE A 6 5.17 15.35 -9.59
CA ILE A 6 6.15 15.78 -8.60
C ILE A 6 6.17 14.83 -7.39
N SER A 7 5.00 14.47 -6.84
CA SER A 7 4.91 13.52 -5.72
C SER A 7 5.52 12.16 -6.10
N ILE A 8 5.24 11.68 -7.31
CA ILE A 8 5.80 10.41 -7.84
C ILE A 8 7.34 10.49 -7.95
N LYS A 9 7.89 11.59 -8.48
CA LYS A 9 9.34 11.80 -8.56
C LYS A 9 9.97 11.82 -7.16
N ASN A 10 9.35 12.48 -6.19
CA ASN A 10 9.85 12.59 -4.83
C ASN A 10 9.92 11.22 -4.13
N ILE A 11 8.87 10.39 -4.23
CA ILE A 11 8.89 9.05 -3.62
C ILE A 11 9.95 8.16 -4.28
N ILE A 12 10.07 8.19 -5.61
CA ILE A 12 11.10 7.43 -6.34
C ILE A 12 12.50 7.90 -5.93
N ARG A 13 12.74 9.21 -5.85
CA ARG A 13 14.02 9.78 -5.41
C ARG A 13 14.38 9.36 -3.99
N ARG A 14 13.41 9.38 -3.07
CA ARG A 14 13.62 8.95 -1.69
C ARG A 14 13.99 7.48 -1.63
N CYS A 15 13.22 6.60 -2.28
CA CYS A 15 13.53 5.18 -2.33
C CYS A 15 14.88 4.89 -3.01
N SER A 16 15.19 5.59 -4.11
CA SER A 16 16.49 5.46 -4.79
C SER A 16 17.66 5.86 -3.89
N THR A 17 17.50 6.92 -3.09
CA THR A 17 18.50 7.34 -2.11
C THR A 17 18.71 6.27 -1.04
N ILE A 18 17.62 5.72 -0.49
CA ILE A 18 17.69 4.62 0.48
C ILE A 18 18.43 3.41 -0.14
N ILE A 19 18.05 2.99 -1.35
CA ILE A 19 18.59 1.80 -2.00
C ILE A 19 20.05 1.99 -2.43
N LEU A 20 20.39 3.08 -3.11
CA LEU A 20 21.70 3.22 -3.78
C LEU A 20 22.74 3.99 -2.97
N LYS A 21 22.33 4.83 -2.01
CA LYS A 21 23.25 5.67 -1.23
C LYS A 21 23.34 5.22 0.22
N GLU A 22 22.20 5.11 0.91
CA GLU A 22 22.18 4.86 2.36
C GLU A 22 22.41 3.39 2.73
N SER A 23 22.00 2.44 1.87
CA SER A 23 22.00 1.00 2.20
C SER A 23 23.11 0.18 1.55
N LYS A 24 24.20 0.80 1.08
CA LYS A 24 25.31 0.08 0.40
C LYS A 24 25.86 -1.08 1.24
N ALA A 25 26.03 -0.86 2.54
CA ALA A 25 26.51 -1.86 3.50
C ALA A 25 25.39 -2.50 4.35
N SER A 26 24.17 -1.97 4.33
CA SER A 26 23.08 -2.43 5.22
C SER A 26 22.62 -3.85 4.90
N THR A 27 22.03 -4.51 5.90
CA THR A 27 21.41 -5.82 5.70
C THR A 27 20.18 -5.73 4.79
N GLN A 28 19.79 -6.86 4.20
CA GLN A 28 18.56 -6.92 3.41
C GLN A 28 17.32 -6.59 4.26
N SER A 29 17.26 -7.08 5.51
CA SER A 29 16.18 -6.79 6.46
C SER A 29 16.04 -5.30 6.74
N ASP A 30 17.14 -4.59 7.02
CA ASP A 30 17.10 -3.15 7.27
C ASP A 30 16.65 -2.35 6.05
N LEU A 31 17.11 -2.73 4.87
CA LEU A 31 16.67 -2.13 3.61
C LEU A 31 15.16 -2.30 3.42
N ILE A 32 14.65 -3.52 3.62
CA ILE A 32 13.21 -3.80 3.52
C ILE A 32 12.42 -2.97 4.53
N ARG A 33 12.86 -2.91 5.78
CA ARG A 33 12.19 -2.16 6.85
C ARG A 33 12.08 -0.67 6.51
N ARG A 34 13.18 -0.03 6.12
CA ARG A 34 13.20 1.39 5.74
C ARG A 34 12.32 1.67 4.52
N LEU A 35 12.41 0.84 3.48
CA LEU A 35 11.57 0.98 2.30
C LEU A 35 10.08 0.81 2.63
N ASN A 36 9.74 -0.18 3.43
CA ASN A 36 8.36 -0.44 3.83
C ASN A 36 7.75 0.74 4.59
N GLN A 37 8.49 1.40 5.49
CA GLN A 37 8.00 2.59 6.19
C GLN A 37 7.60 3.71 5.21
N VAL A 38 8.49 4.03 4.26
CA VAL A 38 8.27 5.08 3.27
C VAL A 38 7.13 4.72 2.31
N ILE A 39 7.14 3.50 1.75
CA ILE A 39 6.13 3.02 0.81
C ILE A 39 4.76 2.95 1.48
N ARG A 40 4.67 2.44 2.72
CA ARG A 40 3.41 2.30 3.45
C ARG A 40 2.76 3.65 3.68
N GLY A 41 3.51 4.66 4.12
CA GLY A 41 3.00 6.02 4.28
C GLY A 41 2.45 6.60 2.98
N TRP A 42 3.27 6.57 1.93
CA TRP A 42 2.89 7.16 0.64
C TRP A 42 1.70 6.44 -0.03
N THR A 43 1.65 5.11 0.05
CA THR A 43 0.55 4.32 -0.51
C THR A 43 -0.73 4.49 0.29
N ASN A 44 -0.69 4.58 1.61
CA ASN A 44 -1.87 4.90 2.43
C ASN A 44 -2.45 6.26 2.07
N TYR A 45 -1.60 7.25 1.80
CA TYR A 45 -2.05 8.56 1.34
C TYR A 45 -2.68 8.48 -0.05
N HIS A 46 -2.14 7.71 -1.01
CA HIS A 46 -2.64 7.70 -2.39
C HIS A 46 -3.60 6.56 -2.76
N LYS A 47 -3.89 5.59 -1.87
CA LYS A 47 -4.77 4.45 -2.18
C LYS A 47 -6.23 4.84 -2.45
N HIS A 48 -6.62 6.08 -2.15
CA HIS A 48 -7.97 6.58 -2.40
C HIS A 48 -8.16 7.27 -3.76
N VAL A 49 -7.08 7.50 -4.49
CA VAL A 49 -7.11 8.13 -5.83
C VAL A 49 -6.85 7.11 -6.94
N VAL A 50 -6.88 7.54 -8.20
CA VAL A 50 -6.56 6.69 -9.36
C VAL A 50 -5.05 6.47 -9.41
N ALA A 51 -4.55 5.53 -8.61
CA ALA A 51 -3.11 5.31 -8.41
C ALA A 51 -2.59 3.92 -8.82
N SER A 52 -3.43 2.99 -9.25
CA SER A 52 -3.03 1.60 -9.54
C SER A 52 -1.89 1.48 -10.57
N LYS A 53 -1.98 2.24 -11.68
CA LYS A 53 -0.92 2.28 -12.70
C LYS A 53 0.37 2.89 -12.14
N THR A 54 0.26 3.97 -11.36
CA THR A 54 1.40 4.61 -10.69
C THR A 54 2.09 3.68 -9.71
N PHE A 55 1.33 2.95 -8.90
CA PHE A 55 1.84 1.93 -7.98
C PHE A 55 2.62 0.85 -8.72
N SER A 56 2.08 0.38 -9.86
CA SER A 56 2.74 -0.61 -10.70
C SER A 56 4.06 -0.08 -11.28
N ASN A 57 4.07 1.17 -11.75
CA ASN A 57 5.27 1.81 -12.28
C ASN A 57 6.35 1.95 -11.20
N ILE A 58 5.99 2.45 -10.01
CA ILE A 58 6.92 2.58 -8.88
C ILE A 58 7.48 1.20 -8.49
N ASN A 59 6.64 0.16 -8.45
CA ASN A 59 7.09 -1.20 -8.14
C ASN A 59 8.16 -1.69 -9.14
N ASN A 60 8.00 -1.39 -10.43
CA ASN A 60 8.97 -1.76 -11.47
C ASN A 60 10.29 -1.00 -11.30
N THR A 61 10.20 0.30 -11.00
CA THR A 61 11.38 1.12 -10.73
C THR A 61 12.14 0.60 -9.52
N LEU A 62 11.44 0.29 -8.42
CA LEU A 62 12.05 -0.29 -7.22
C LEU A 62 12.72 -1.63 -7.51
N TYR A 63 12.08 -2.50 -8.28
CA TYR A 63 12.67 -3.78 -8.69
C TYR A 63 14.01 -3.59 -9.43
N ASN A 64 14.07 -2.63 -10.36
CA ASN A 64 15.31 -2.32 -11.08
C ASN A 64 16.40 -1.75 -10.16
N LEU A 65 16.04 -0.84 -9.25
CA LEU A 65 16.97 -0.28 -8.27
C LEU A 65 17.52 -1.36 -7.32
N LEU A 66 16.66 -2.28 -6.86
CA LEU A 66 17.07 -3.39 -5.99
C LEU A 66 17.99 -4.38 -6.71
N GLN A 67 17.76 -4.65 -8.00
CA GLN A 67 18.69 -5.44 -8.80
C GLN A 67 20.07 -4.76 -8.92
N GLN A 68 20.12 -3.43 -9.06
CA GLN A 68 21.38 -2.68 -9.05
C GLN A 68 22.08 -2.77 -7.71
N TRP A 69 21.35 -2.59 -6.60
CA TRP A 69 21.90 -2.78 -5.25
C TRP A 69 22.47 -4.18 -5.06
N ALA A 70 21.75 -5.22 -5.46
CA ALA A 70 22.23 -6.60 -5.38
C ALA A 70 23.48 -6.83 -6.25
N LYS A 71 23.54 -6.23 -7.45
CA LYS A 71 24.72 -6.28 -8.33
C LYS A 71 25.93 -5.60 -7.69
N HIS A 72 25.72 -4.44 -7.07
CA HIS A 72 26.79 -3.72 -6.38
C HIS A 72 27.35 -4.52 -5.20
N ARG A 73 26.49 -5.19 -4.43
CA ARG A 73 26.90 -6.03 -3.29
C ARG A 73 27.63 -7.31 -3.71
N HIS A 74 27.30 -7.83 -4.90
CA HIS A 74 27.87 -9.07 -5.43
C HIS A 74 28.27 -8.90 -6.90
N PRO A 75 29.39 -8.20 -7.15
CA PRO A 75 29.85 -7.92 -8.52
C PRO A 75 30.23 -9.20 -9.26
N ASN A 76 30.86 -10.15 -8.56
CA ASN A 76 31.39 -11.40 -9.15
C ASN A 76 30.35 -12.51 -9.29
N LYS A 77 29.08 -12.26 -8.94
CA LYS A 77 28.01 -13.24 -9.06
C LYS A 77 27.16 -12.93 -10.29
N ASN A 78 26.61 -13.97 -10.91
CA ASN A 78 25.72 -13.77 -12.06
C ASN A 78 24.32 -13.27 -11.63
N LYS A 79 23.48 -12.93 -12.61
CA LYS A 79 22.12 -12.41 -12.34
C LYS A 79 21.22 -13.44 -11.67
N TRP A 80 21.28 -14.70 -12.11
CA TRP A 80 20.50 -15.80 -11.56
C TRP A 80 20.77 -16.03 -10.08
N TRP A 81 22.03 -16.05 -9.68
CA TRP A 81 22.42 -16.21 -8.29
C TRP A 81 21.88 -15.07 -7.41
N ARG A 82 21.95 -13.82 -7.88
CA ARG A 82 21.41 -12.67 -7.14
C ARG A 82 19.89 -12.73 -7.01
N LEU A 83 19.20 -13.20 -8.04
CA LEU A 83 17.76 -13.42 -8.00
C LEU A 83 17.41 -14.45 -6.95
N ASN A 84 18.02 -15.64 -7.00
CA ASN A 84 17.74 -16.72 -6.04
C ASN A 84 18.16 -16.38 -4.60
N LYS A 85 19.15 -15.50 -4.42
CA LYS A 85 19.61 -15.09 -3.08
C LYS A 85 18.67 -14.12 -2.37
N TYR A 86 18.01 -13.23 -3.11
CA TYR A 86 17.27 -12.11 -2.50
C TYR A 86 15.78 -12.10 -2.81
N TRP A 87 15.37 -12.77 -3.89
CA TRP A 87 13.97 -12.89 -4.29
C TRP A 87 13.49 -14.31 -4.02
N HIS A 88 12.59 -14.43 -3.06
CA HIS A 88 12.03 -15.71 -2.65
C HIS A 88 10.51 -15.72 -2.82
N GLU A 89 9.94 -16.91 -2.65
CA GLU A 89 8.50 -17.11 -2.68
C GLU A 89 7.92 -16.96 -1.25
N LYS A 90 6.66 -16.51 -1.17
CA LYS A 90 5.88 -16.49 0.09
C LYS A 90 4.44 -16.89 -0.22
N GLY A 91 4.10 -18.16 0.02
CA GLY A 91 2.88 -18.78 -0.49
C GLY A 91 2.84 -18.66 -2.01
N TRP A 92 1.69 -18.27 -2.57
CA TRP A 92 1.50 -18.05 -4.02
C TRP A 92 2.23 -16.83 -4.62
N LYS A 93 3.06 -16.14 -3.83
CA LYS A 93 3.74 -14.91 -4.25
C LYS A 93 5.17 -15.22 -4.65
N ARG A 94 5.43 -15.32 -5.95
CA ARG A 94 6.77 -15.52 -6.49
C ARG A 94 7.53 -14.20 -6.60
N TRP A 95 8.86 -14.28 -6.63
CA TRP A 95 9.76 -13.14 -6.87
C TRP A 95 9.54 -11.95 -5.93
N LEU A 96 9.41 -12.21 -4.63
CA LEU A 96 9.36 -11.16 -3.61
C LEU A 96 10.74 -10.90 -3.04
N PHE A 97 11.16 -9.64 -2.99
CA PHE A 97 12.35 -9.24 -2.24
C PHE A 97 12.05 -9.39 -0.75
N LYS A 98 12.56 -10.46 -0.13
CA LYS A 98 12.26 -10.82 1.25
C LYS A 98 13.45 -11.50 1.95
N THR A 99 13.46 -11.38 3.26
CA THR A 99 14.16 -12.28 4.20
C THR A 99 13.13 -13.18 4.87
N ASP A 100 13.56 -13.99 5.83
CA ASP A 100 12.66 -14.84 6.61
C ASP A 100 11.69 -14.00 7.45
N GLU A 101 12.18 -12.90 8.03
CA GLU A 101 11.41 -12.00 8.88
C GLU A 101 10.60 -10.97 8.08
N TYR A 102 11.20 -10.35 7.07
CA TYR A 102 10.63 -9.18 6.40
C TYR A 102 10.42 -9.40 4.91
N SER A 103 9.29 -8.92 4.38
CA SER A 103 9.03 -8.89 2.95
C SER A 103 8.71 -7.48 2.48
N LEU A 104 9.25 -7.09 1.33
CA LEU A 104 8.95 -5.80 0.72
C LEU A 104 7.48 -5.73 0.28
N ILE A 105 6.83 -4.59 0.55
CA ILE A 105 5.46 -4.33 0.10
C ILE A 105 5.42 -4.34 -1.43
N ASN A 106 4.58 -5.20 -2.01
CA ASN A 106 4.30 -5.21 -3.44
C ASN A 106 3.20 -4.20 -3.77
N LEU A 107 3.59 -3.07 -4.36
CA LEU A 107 2.65 -1.97 -4.61
C LEU A 107 1.57 -2.34 -5.64
N ARG A 108 1.84 -3.29 -6.55
CA ARG A 108 0.86 -3.75 -7.56
C ARG A 108 -0.38 -4.38 -6.92
N ARG A 109 -0.26 -4.90 -5.69
CA ARG A 109 -1.34 -5.61 -4.99
C ARG A 109 -2.13 -4.70 -4.03
N ILE A 110 -1.75 -3.43 -3.91
CA ILE A 110 -2.46 -2.49 -3.03
C ILE A 110 -3.81 -2.18 -3.66
N LYS A 111 -4.89 -2.57 -2.96
CA LYS A 111 -6.26 -2.29 -3.40
C LYS A 111 -6.54 -0.80 -3.30
N ILE A 112 -7.12 -0.26 -4.37
CA ILE A 112 -7.62 1.12 -4.39
C ILE A 112 -8.96 1.15 -3.67
N VAL A 113 -9.10 2.04 -2.68
CA VAL A 113 -10.29 2.15 -1.84
C VAL A 113 -10.93 3.51 -2.09
N ARG A 114 -12.13 3.54 -2.68
CA ARG A 114 -12.82 4.81 -2.96
C ARG A 114 -13.77 5.15 -1.82
N HIS A 115 -13.63 6.37 -1.30
CA HIS A 115 -14.61 6.91 -0.36
C HIS A 115 -15.78 7.52 -1.13
N PRO A 116 -17.04 7.14 -0.81
CA PRO A 116 -18.20 7.75 -1.45
C PRO A 116 -18.30 9.23 -1.06
N LYS A 117 -18.44 10.10 -2.07
CA LYS A 117 -18.65 11.54 -1.83
C LYS A 117 -19.95 11.78 -1.06
N LEU A 118 -19.97 12.82 -0.24
CA LEU A 118 -21.19 13.32 0.37
C LEU A 118 -22.02 14.00 -0.72
N GLN A 119 -23.33 13.73 -0.75
CA GLN A 119 -24.25 14.45 -1.64
C GLN A 119 -24.61 15.78 -0.95
N ILE A 120 -24.01 16.87 -1.41
CA ILE A 120 -24.15 18.21 -0.80
C ILE A 120 -25.59 18.73 -0.95
N THR A 121 -26.32 18.26 -1.96
CA THR A 121 -27.73 18.60 -2.18
C THR A 121 -28.69 17.97 -1.17
N LYS A 122 -28.24 16.97 -0.40
CA LYS A 122 -29.07 16.26 0.58
C LYS A 122 -28.89 16.84 1.97
N THR A 123 -29.99 17.00 2.70
CA THR A 123 -29.97 17.52 4.07
C THR A 123 -30.38 16.44 5.07
N PRO A 124 -29.78 16.40 6.27
CA PRO A 124 -30.11 15.37 7.27
C PRO A 124 -31.60 15.32 7.65
N PHE A 125 -32.28 16.46 7.60
CA PHE A 125 -33.68 16.59 7.99
C PHE A 125 -34.65 16.02 6.94
N LEU A 126 -34.38 16.24 5.64
CA LEU A 126 -35.25 15.78 4.56
C LEU A 126 -34.83 14.41 4.00
N ASP A 127 -33.54 14.08 4.06
CA ASP A 127 -32.96 12.90 3.44
C ASP A 127 -32.44 11.86 4.44
N LYS A 128 -33.16 11.64 5.56
CA LYS A 128 -32.73 10.76 6.67
C LYS A 128 -32.22 9.39 6.19
N ASN A 129 -32.97 8.73 5.30
CA ASN A 129 -32.62 7.43 4.68
C ASN A 129 -31.24 7.41 4.00
N TYR A 130 -30.80 8.52 3.40
CA TYR A 130 -29.46 8.60 2.79
C TYR A 130 -28.36 8.62 3.84
N PHE A 131 -28.54 9.39 4.91
CA PHE A 131 -27.57 9.53 5.98
C PHE A 131 -27.44 8.25 6.81
N ASP A 132 -28.53 7.54 7.07
CA ASP A 132 -28.51 6.26 7.79
C ASP A 132 -27.76 5.17 7.00
N LYS A 133 -28.10 5.00 5.72
CA LYS A 133 -27.38 4.08 4.82
C LYS A 133 -25.90 4.44 4.68
N ARG A 134 -25.58 5.73 4.68
CA ARG A 134 -24.20 6.22 4.65
C ARG A 134 -23.47 5.92 5.96
N LYS A 135 -24.11 6.10 7.12
CA LYS A 135 -23.57 5.79 8.46
C LYS A 135 -23.20 4.32 8.54
N ILE A 136 -24.14 3.43 8.19
CA ILE A 136 -23.93 1.98 8.11
C ILE A 136 -22.71 1.66 7.23
N LYS A 137 -22.72 2.15 5.98
CA LYS A 137 -21.65 1.87 5.01
C LYS A 137 -20.27 2.33 5.49
N LEU A 138 -20.19 3.49 6.15
CA LEU A 138 -18.94 3.98 6.74
C LEU A 138 -18.48 3.11 7.91
N HIS A 139 -19.42 2.67 8.77
CA HIS A 139 -19.15 1.78 9.89
C HIS A 139 -18.59 0.44 9.40
N THR A 140 -19.22 -0.17 8.39
CA THR A 140 -18.74 -1.40 7.75
C THR A 140 -17.30 -1.27 7.24
N PHE A 141 -16.96 -0.14 6.62
CA PHE A 141 -15.59 0.12 6.14
C PHE A 141 -14.57 0.33 7.28
N VAL A 142 -15.01 0.73 8.47
CA VAL A 142 -14.15 0.89 9.66
C VAL A 142 -13.92 -0.46 10.32
N ALA A 143 -15.00 -1.23 10.55
CA ALA A 143 -14.92 -2.59 11.10
C ALA A 143 -14.01 -3.49 10.25
N ALA A 144 -14.22 -3.51 8.93
CA ALA A 144 -13.37 -4.25 7.99
C ALA A 144 -11.90 -3.77 7.96
N ARG A 145 -11.61 -2.54 8.41
CA ARG A 145 -10.24 -2.01 8.52
C ARG A 145 -9.54 -2.41 9.81
N LYS A 146 -10.29 -2.51 10.91
CA LYS A 146 -9.78 -2.91 12.22
C LYS A 146 -9.76 -4.42 12.43
N GLY A 147 -10.45 -5.18 11.59
CA GLY A 147 -10.66 -6.61 11.79
C GLY A 147 -11.65 -6.88 12.93
N GLU A 148 -12.52 -5.91 13.22
CA GLU A 148 -13.63 -6.05 14.17
C GLU A 148 -14.79 -6.79 13.49
N GLU A 149 -15.58 -7.50 14.29
CA GLU A 149 -16.76 -8.23 13.85
C GLU A 149 -17.78 -7.26 13.23
N MET A 150 -18.50 -7.72 12.22
CA MET A 150 -19.51 -6.91 11.55
C MET A 150 -20.70 -6.75 12.49
N LEU A 151 -21.29 -5.55 12.53
CA LEU A 151 -22.54 -5.33 13.27
C LEU A 151 -23.60 -6.32 12.78
N GLU A 152 -24.20 -7.06 13.71
CA GLU A 152 -25.28 -8.00 13.43
C GLU A 152 -26.51 -7.26 12.89
N PRO A 153 -27.41 -7.92 12.13
CA PRO A 153 -28.59 -7.28 11.54
C PRO A 153 -29.45 -6.46 12.52
N TYR A 154 -29.55 -6.89 13.77
CA TYR A 154 -30.28 -6.16 14.82
C TYR A 154 -29.53 -4.91 15.34
N GLU A 155 -28.19 -4.89 15.28
CA GLU A 155 -27.37 -3.71 15.61
C GLU A 155 -27.37 -2.67 14.48
N LEU A 156 -27.69 -3.08 13.25
CA LEU A 156 -27.95 -2.16 12.15
C LEU A 156 -29.29 -1.43 12.32
N GLU A 157 -30.29 -2.08 12.91
CA GLU A 157 -31.59 -1.49 13.21
C GLU A 157 -31.50 -0.42 14.31
N THR A 158 -30.69 -0.64 15.35
CA THR A 158 -30.47 0.37 16.40
C THR A 158 -29.79 1.64 15.86
N LEU A 159 -29.01 1.54 14.78
CA LEU A 159 -28.42 2.70 14.09
C LEU A 159 -29.41 3.49 13.23
N THR A 160 -30.52 2.88 12.83
CA THR A 160 -31.61 3.52 12.07
C THR A 160 -32.70 4.12 12.97
N TYR A 161 -32.85 3.59 14.19
CA TYR A 161 -33.92 3.96 15.12
C TYR A 161 -33.43 4.60 16.43
N GLY A 162 -32.12 4.65 16.71
CA GLY A 162 -31.53 5.22 17.92
C GLY A 162 -30.97 6.65 17.76
N SER A 163 -31.59 7.56 18.51
CA SER A 163 -31.17 8.90 19.03
C SER A 163 -30.16 9.74 18.26
#